data_AF-A0A5B7DU35-F1
#
_entry.id   AF-A0A5B7DU35-F1
#
_cell.length_a   1.000
_cell.length_b   1.000
_cell.length_c   1.000
_cell.angle_alpha   90.00
_cell.angle_beta   90.00
_cell.angle_gamma   90.00
#
_symmetry.space_group_name_H-M   'P 1'
#
loop_
_entity.id
_entity.type
_entity.pdbx_description
1 polymer ?
#
loop_
_entity_poly.entity_id
_entity_poly.type
_entity_poly.pdbx_seq_one_letter_code
_entity_poly.pdbx_strand_id
1 'polypeptide(L)'
;MDDAPIIYGLEDFQARALAAHSAETEKINFLVGTQSLRRTNQVQLIEFDDDTSLVTKQTFEHPAGEVWRIVAAPQSTDMIATVYNNSAQRNREKEESCPYHTAEAGDNGQAEGGSGGEQVEKLCSLNGASDVDAQIPGSPVPGLGSQAWSVVWAPENDSHLVTLVDNHIFYWDVEAAGRSAKIIGNVTVEGRGTVSLGSGRWYPHQHGSQVAATHGSSVRAWDMRTMKPTWCVEGAHTQLVRVWSVRYNASYDQLVLTCSSDQRIILSNLPSIASQPFGTMVDQEDITKEDKEKVEGTEEGVIQTYDDHEDSVYAVEWSAADFWTFASLSYDGRLVINKVPRSVKYKQFM
;
A
#
# COMPACT_ATOMS: atom_id res chain seq x y z
N MET A 1 -22.25 -18.54 22.31
CA MET A 1 -22.90 -17.29 22.73
C MET A 1 -22.64 -16.33 21.59
N ASP A 2 -23.68 -15.66 21.09
CA ASP A 2 -23.46 -14.58 20.12
C ASP A 2 -22.90 -13.41 20.93
N ASP A 3 -21.57 -13.27 20.94
CA ASP A 3 -20.92 -12.16 21.61
C ASP A 3 -21.38 -10.85 20.96
N ALA A 4 -21.83 -9.92 21.79
CA ALA A 4 -22.34 -8.65 21.31
C ALA A 4 -21.25 -7.91 20.53
N PRO A 5 -21.59 -7.23 19.42
CA PRO A 5 -20.60 -6.51 18.63
C PRO A 5 -19.98 -5.38 19.46
N ILE A 6 -18.66 -5.30 19.43
CA ILE A 6 -17.91 -4.24 20.09
C ILE A 6 -17.83 -3.05 19.15
N ILE A 7 -18.25 -1.88 19.64
CA ILE A 7 -18.29 -0.65 18.85
C ILE A 7 -17.34 0.35 19.49
N TYR A 8 -16.30 0.71 18.74
CA TYR A 8 -15.39 1.80 19.08
C TYR A 8 -15.63 2.98 18.14
N GLY A 9 -15.86 4.17 18.71
CA GLY A 9 -16.12 5.39 17.97
C GLY A 9 -15.07 6.47 18.26
N LEU A 10 -14.67 7.19 17.22
CA LEU A 10 -13.92 8.43 17.38
C LEU A 10 -14.90 9.55 17.75
N GLU A 11 -14.96 9.93 19.02
CA GLU A 11 -15.94 10.92 19.52
C GLU A 11 -15.87 12.25 18.76
N ASP A 12 -14.66 12.73 18.55
CA ASP A 12 -14.36 14.08 18.05
C ASP A 12 -13.74 14.09 16.65
N PHE A 13 -13.53 12.94 16.03
CA PHE A 13 -12.78 12.87 14.79
C PHE A 13 -13.45 11.95 13.80
N GLN A 14 -13.22 12.20 12.52
CA GLN A 14 -13.52 11.24 11.47
C GLN A 14 -12.27 10.40 11.22
N ALA A 15 -12.45 9.08 11.07
CA ALA A 15 -11.39 8.20 10.64
C ALA A 15 -11.16 8.39 9.14
N ARG A 16 -9.90 8.41 8.72
CA ARG A 16 -9.53 8.52 7.30
C ARG A 16 -8.60 7.41 6.84
N ALA A 17 -7.65 7.04 7.68
CA ALA A 17 -6.72 5.95 7.40
C ALA A 17 -6.80 4.91 8.51
N LEU A 18 -6.68 3.63 8.12
CA LEU A 18 -6.65 2.48 9.02
C LEU A 18 -5.53 1.55 8.54
N ALA A 19 -4.70 1.07 9.45
CA ALA A 19 -3.69 0.06 9.17
C ALA A 19 -3.61 -0.98 10.28
N ALA A 20 -3.27 -2.20 9.92
CA ALA A 20 -2.84 -3.20 10.89
C ALA A 20 -1.46 -2.82 11.46
N HIS A 21 -1.20 -3.21 12.70
CA HIS A 21 0.10 -3.05 13.33
C HIS A 21 1.00 -4.24 12.99
N SER A 22 1.58 -4.23 11.78
CA SER A 22 2.21 -5.42 11.17
C SER A 22 3.28 -6.12 12.01
N ALA A 23 4.09 -5.36 12.75
CA ALA A 23 5.16 -5.91 13.59
C ALA A 23 4.65 -6.53 14.91
N GLU A 24 3.43 -6.19 15.33
CA GLU A 24 2.81 -6.76 16.52
C GLU A 24 2.08 -8.06 16.13
N THR A 25 2.51 -9.17 16.71
CA THR A 25 2.01 -10.51 16.39
C THR A 25 1.32 -11.20 17.56
N GLU A 26 1.48 -10.65 18.77
CA GLU A 26 0.89 -11.21 19.98
C GLU A 26 -0.44 -10.53 20.34
N LYS A 27 -0.64 -9.28 19.87
CA LYS A 27 -1.83 -8.48 20.17
C LYS A 27 -2.61 -8.08 18.93
N ILE A 28 -3.92 -7.87 19.09
CA ILE A 28 -4.79 -7.38 18.02
C ILE A 28 -4.77 -5.85 18.02
N ASN A 29 -3.81 -5.29 17.28
CA ASN A 29 -3.57 -3.85 17.23
C ASN A 29 -3.89 -3.23 15.86
N PHE A 30 -4.52 -2.04 15.90
CA PHE A 30 -4.82 -1.24 14.72
C PHE A 30 -4.43 0.22 14.92
N LEU A 31 -3.90 0.84 13.86
CA LEU A 31 -3.59 2.26 13.81
C LEU A 31 -4.68 3.01 13.05
N VAL A 32 -5.18 4.09 13.62
CA VAL A 32 -6.21 4.95 13.02
C VAL A 32 -5.69 6.38 12.87
N GLY A 33 -5.63 6.86 11.63
CA GLY A 33 -5.35 8.25 11.31
C GLY A 33 -6.63 9.06 11.14
N THR A 34 -6.70 10.23 11.77
CA THR A 34 -7.89 11.09 11.70
C THR A 34 -7.85 12.13 10.59
N GLN A 35 -9.04 12.63 10.27
CA GLN A 35 -9.25 13.78 9.40
C GLN A 35 -10.09 14.87 10.10
N SER A 36 -9.51 16.06 10.19
CA SER A 36 -10.12 17.26 10.72
C SER A 36 -9.44 18.48 10.12
N LEU A 37 -10.25 19.45 9.69
CA LEU A 37 -9.78 20.77 9.23
C LEU A 37 -9.77 21.82 10.34
N ARG A 38 -10.31 21.49 11.52
CA ARG A 38 -10.55 22.44 12.63
C ARG A 38 -9.71 22.17 13.87
N ARG A 39 -9.24 20.93 14.02
CA ARG A 39 -8.48 20.45 15.17
C ARG A 39 -7.17 19.86 14.71
N THR A 40 -6.17 19.87 15.58
CA THR A 40 -4.97 19.03 15.44
C THR A 40 -5.43 17.59 15.23
N ASN A 41 -4.99 16.96 14.14
CA ASN A 41 -5.29 15.56 13.88
C ASN A 41 -4.51 14.66 14.83
N GLN A 42 -4.82 13.37 14.83
CA GLN A 42 -4.20 12.40 15.70
C GLN A 42 -4.05 11.05 15.00
N VAL A 43 -3.09 10.27 15.49
CA VAL A 43 -2.98 8.84 15.25
C VAL A 43 -3.40 8.14 16.53
N GLN A 44 -4.28 7.16 16.44
CA GLN A 44 -4.66 6.32 17.58
C GLN A 44 -4.17 4.90 17.38
N LEU A 45 -3.51 4.34 18.39
CA LEU A 45 -3.24 2.92 18.49
C LEU A 45 -4.36 2.28 19.29
N ILE A 46 -5.12 1.41 18.66
CA ILE A 46 -6.27 0.71 19.25
C ILE A 46 -5.85 -0.74 19.47
N GLU A 47 -5.94 -1.21 20.71
CA GLU A 47 -5.67 -2.59 21.11
C GLU A 47 -6.99 -3.26 21.49
N PHE A 48 -7.27 -4.40 20.86
CA PHE A 48 -8.43 -5.23 21.15
C PHE A 48 -7.98 -6.49 21.91
N ASP A 49 -8.59 -6.73 23.06
CA ASP A 49 -8.40 -7.93 23.86
C ASP A 49 -9.58 -8.88 23.61
N ASP A 50 -9.30 -10.03 22.99
CA ASP A 50 -10.29 -11.03 22.62
C ASP A 50 -10.82 -11.84 23.82
N ASP A 51 -10.01 -12.02 24.86
CA ASP A 51 -10.40 -12.69 26.11
C ASP A 51 -11.39 -11.83 26.93
N THR A 52 -11.13 -10.53 27.04
CA THR A 52 -11.96 -9.62 27.84
C THR A 52 -13.01 -8.87 27.04
N SER A 53 -12.95 -8.92 25.71
CA SER A 53 -13.79 -8.12 24.81
C SER A 53 -13.68 -6.60 25.08
N LEU A 54 -12.52 -6.15 25.55
CA LEU A 54 -12.25 -4.74 25.83
C LEU A 54 -11.40 -4.12 24.73
N VAL A 55 -11.64 -2.83 24.48
CA VAL A 55 -10.85 -2.02 23.56
C VAL A 55 -10.14 -0.95 24.38
N THR A 56 -8.82 -0.90 24.26
CA THR A 56 -8.01 0.17 24.82
C THR A 56 -7.42 1.02 23.70
N LYS A 57 -7.00 2.25 24.03
CA LYS A 57 -6.43 3.16 23.06
C LYS A 57 -5.30 3.98 23.64
N GLN A 58 -4.33 4.26 22.79
CA GLN A 58 -3.35 5.34 22.95
C GLN A 58 -3.58 6.36 21.84
N THR A 59 -3.32 7.63 22.11
CA THR A 59 -3.60 8.72 21.18
C THR A 59 -2.40 9.64 21.10
N PHE A 60 -1.94 9.86 19.87
CA PHE A 60 -0.79 10.66 19.56
C PHE A 60 -1.18 11.83 18.67
N GLU A 61 -0.79 13.06 19.05
CA GLU A 61 -1.04 14.22 18.20
C GLU A 61 -0.30 14.13 16.87
N HIS A 62 -0.98 14.52 15.78
CA HIS A 62 -0.46 14.59 14.43
C HIS A 62 -0.65 16.02 13.87
N PRO A 63 0.20 16.98 14.28
CA PRO A 63 0.06 18.39 13.93
C PRO A 63 0.35 18.70 12.46
N ALA A 64 0.95 17.76 11.72
CA ALA A 64 1.37 17.94 10.34
C ALA A 64 0.17 18.15 9.38
N GLY A 65 -1.00 17.57 9.69
CA GLY A 65 -2.20 17.72 8.87
C GLY A 65 -3.14 16.51 8.93
N GLU A 66 -4.09 16.45 8.00
CA GLU A 66 -5.02 15.32 7.86
C GLU A 66 -4.26 14.05 7.49
N VAL A 67 -4.48 12.93 8.18
CA VAL A 67 -3.78 11.67 7.91
C VAL A 67 -4.45 10.93 6.76
N TRP A 68 -3.85 10.98 5.57
CA TRP A 68 -4.39 10.38 4.35
C TRP A 68 -4.00 8.92 4.18
N ARG A 69 -2.80 8.56 4.65
CA ARG A 69 -2.34 7.17 4.72
C ARG A 69 -1.50 6.97 5.97
N ILE A 70 -1.57 5.77 6.52
CA ILE A 70 -0.72 5.31 7.60
C ILE A 70 -0.28 3.89 7.27
N VAL A 71 0.98 3.56 7.52
CA VAL A 71 1.54 2.22 7.38
C VAL A 71 2.47 1.96 8.56
N ALA A 72 2.29 0.83 9.24
CA ALA A 72 3.22 0.38 10.26
C ALA A 72 4.51 -0.15 9.61
N ALA A 73 5.64 0.04 10.27
CA ALA A 73 6.86 -0.65 9.92
C ALA A 73 6.69 -2.17 10.11
N PRO A 74 7.33 -3.00 9.29
CA PRO A 74 7.11 -4.44 9.33
C PRO A 74 7.83 -5.17 10.45
N GLN A 75 8.97 -4.65 10.95
CA GLN A 75 9.77 -5.31 11.99
C GLN A 75 9.68 -4.62 13.36
N SER A 76 9.56 -3.29 13.37
CA SER A 76 9.51 -2.47 14.57
C SER A 76 8.08 -2.12 14.95
N THR A 77 7.71 -2.35 16.20
CA THR A 77 6.39 -2.03 16.74
C THR A 77 6.21 -0.55 17.06
N ASP A 78 7.30 0.18 17.16
CA ASP A 78 7.32 1.59 17.53
C ASP A 78 7.32 2.52 16.30
N MET A 79 7.61 2.03 15.10
CA MET A 79 7.76 2.88 13.92
C MET A 79 6.56 2.83 12.97
N ILE A 80 6.12 4.00 12.52
CA ILE A 80 5.09 4.16 11.48
C ILE A 80 5.55 5.13 10.40
N ALA A 81 4.95 5.04 9.21
CA ALA A 81 5.00 6.11 8.22
C ALA A 81 3.60 6.64 7.92
N THR A 82 3.45 7.97 7.88
CA THR A 82 2.20 8.63 7.50
C THR A 82 2.35 9.35 6.17
N VAL A 83 1.25 9.53 5.44
CA VAL A 83 1.12 10.54 4.37
C VAL A 83 0.02 11.48 4.82
N TYR A 84 0.29 12.78 4.77
CA TYR A 84 -0.66 13.76 5.26
C TYR A 84 -0.86 14.92 4.30
N ASN A 85 -1.95 15.65 4.50
CA ASN A 85 -2.26 16.90 3.80
C ASN A 85 -2.26 18.07 4.78
N ASN A 86 -1.42 19.07 4.52
CA ASN A 86 -1.38 20.28 5.33
C ASN A 86 -2.28 21.37 4.75
N SER A 87 -3.53 21.44 5.23
CA SER A 87 -4.49 22.47 4.81
C SER A 87 -4.27 23.84 5.48
N ALA A 88 -3.42 23.95 6.50
CA ALA A 88 -3.27 25.15 7.34
C ALA A 88 -2.35 26.23 6.73
N GLN A 89 -1.50 25.88 5.75
CA GLN A 89 -0.59 26.83 5.10
C GLN A 89 -1.19 27.62 3.93
N ARG A 90 -2.51 27.52 3.69
CA ARG A 90 -3.21 28.22 2.58
C ARG A 90 -3.06 29.76 2.59
N ASN A 91 -2.64 30.35 3.72
CA ASN A 91 -2.69 31.80 3.95
C ASN A 91 -1.34 32.54 3.96
N ARG A 92 -0.20 31.94 3.61
CA ARG A 92 1.08 32.68 3.52
C ARG A 92 1.47 32.94 2.06
N GLU A 93 1.01 34.09 1.57
CA GLU A 93 1.60 34.93 0.51
C GLU A 93 2.15 34.22 -0.74
N LYS A 94 1.23 33.72 -1.57
CA LYS A 94 1.11 33.99 -3.02
C LYS A 94 -0.02 33.11 -3.55
N GLU A 95 -0.84 33.67 -4.41
CA GLU A 95 -1.99 33.02 -5.05
C GLU A 95 -1.56 31.89 -6.01
N GLU A 96 -0.97 30.81 -5.50
CA GLU A 96 -0.85 29.49 -6.15
C GLU A 96 -0.78 28.42 -5.04
N SER A 97 -1.86 28.26 -4.25
CA SER A 97 -1.85 27.36 -3.08
C SER A 97 -2.01 25.89 -3.50
N CYS A 98 -0.91 25.21 -3.74
CA CYS A 98 -0.86 23.75 -3.88
C CYS A 98 -0.85 23.09 -2.49
N PRO A 99 -1.73 22.12 -2.17
CA PRO A 99 -1.57 21.33 -0.95
C PRO A 99 -0.28 20.52 -1.02
N TYR A 100 0.61 20.68 -0.04
CA TYR A 100 1.82 19.87 0.09
C TYR A 100 1.47 18.57 0.83
N HIS A 101 1.85 17.44 0.22
CA HIS A 101 1.77 16.12 0.85
C HIS A 101 3.18 15.67 1.18
N THR A 102 3.41 15.30 2.42
CA THR A 102 4.71 14.79 2.87
C THR A 102 4.50 13.52 3.66
N ALA A 103 5.47 12.63 3.55
CA ALA A 103 5.50 11.42 4.33
C ALA A 103 6.53 11.54 5.44
N GLU A 104 6.21 11.03 6.62
CA GLU A 104 7.05 11.11 7.80
C GLU A 104 7.14 9.75 8.47
N ALA A 105 8.33 9.39 8.96
CA ALA A 105 8.51 8.27 9.88
C ALA A 105 8.39 8.81 11.32
N GLY A 106 7.62 8.12 12.17
CA GLY A 106 7.37 8.51 13.56
C GLY A 106 7.53 7.34 14.53
N ASP A 107 7.93 7.65 15.77
CA ASP A 107 7.96 6.73 16.91
C ASP A 107 6.65 6.85 17.72
N ASN A 108 6.03 5.71 18.03
CA ASN A 108 4.81 5.59 18.81
C ASN A 108 5.05 5.41 20.33
N GLY A 109 6.29 5.26 20.80
CA GLY A 109 6.65 5.27 22.22
C GLY A 109 6.07 4.15 23.12
N GLN A 110 6.82 3.75 24.16
CA GLN A 110 6.31 3.02 25.33
C GLN A 110 6.55 3.83 26.61
N ALA A 111 5.57 3.81 27.50
CA ALA A 111 5.40 4.75 28.62
C ALA A 111 6.52 4.74 29.69
N GLU A 112 6.87 5.95 30.15
CA GLU A 112 6.96 6.25 31.60
C GLU A 112 6.09 7.47 31.93
N GLY A 113 5.33 7.38 33.02
CA GLY A 113 4.12 8.16 33.27
C GLY A 113 4.29 9.68 33.40
N GLY A 114 3.32 10.40 32.81
CA GLY A 114 3.06 11.82 33.06
C GLY A 114 1.83 12.29 32.28
N SER A 115 0.87 12.93 32.94
CA SER A 115 -0.41 13.38 32.38
C SER A 115 -0.29 14.63 31.48
N GLY A 116 0.44 14.51 30.37
CA GLY A 116 0.41 15.42 29.23
C GLY A 116 0.18 14.59 27.97
N GLY A 117 -0.59 15.07 27.01
CA GLY A 117 -0.88 14.33 25.77
C GLY A 117 0.42 13.84 25.12
N GLU A 118 0.52 12.54 24.87
CA GLU A 118 1.65 11.92 24.19
C GLU A 118 1.66 12.42 22.73
N GLN A 119 2.82 12.85 22.24
CA GLN A 119 3.00 13.30 20.85
C GLN A 119 3.73 12.20 20.08
N VAL A 120 3.36 11.94 18.82
CA VAL A 120 4.21 11.13 17.93
C VAL A 120 5.53 11.90 17.81
N GLU A 121 6.65 11.28 18.19
CA GLU A 121 7.94 11.88 17.90
C GLU A 121 8.19 11.74 16.40
N LYS A 122 8.12 12.86 15.70
CA LYS A 122 8.51 12.93 14.29
C LYS A 122 9.99 12.63 14.17
N LEU A 123 10.34 11.49 13.58
CA LEU A 123 11.72 11.07 13.41
C LEU A 123 12.37 11.78 12.21
N CYS A 124 11.73 11.72 11.03
CA CYS A 124 12.16 12.46 9.85
C CYS A 124 11.02 12.78 8.90
N SER A 125 11.29 13.74 8.00
CA SER A 125 10.45 13.99 6.82
C SER A 125 11.12 13.43 5.58
N LEU A 126 10.33 12.84 4.70
CA LEU A 126 10.75 12.43 3.36
C LEU A 126 10.72 13.63 2.40
N ASN A 127 11.41 14.70 2.79
CA ASN A 127 11.50 15.94 2.02
C ASN A 127 12.66 15.83 1.03
N GLY A 128 12.33 15.72 -0.25
CA GLY A 128 13.29 15.52 -1.32
C GLY A 128 12.62 15.08 -2.62
N ALA A 129 11.43 14.46 -2.52
CA ALA A 129 10.57 14.17 -3.66
C ALA A 129 10.12 15.45 -4.40
N SER A 130 9.88 16.54 -3.67
CA SER A 130 9.47 17.84 -4.23
C SER A 130 10.62 18.62 -4.88
N ASP A 131 11.86 18.40 -4.47
CA ASP A 131 13.03 19.18 -4.93
C ASP A 131 13.57 18.68 -6.27
N VAL A 132 13.16 17.48 -6.71
CA VAL A 132 13.54 16.92 -8.01
C VAL A 132 12.81 17.63 -9.17
N ASP A 133 11.77 18.42 -8.87
CA ASP A 133 10.83 18.94 -9.89
C ASP A 133 10.92 20.47 -10.13
N ALA A 134 11.96 21.14 -9.66
CA ALA A 134 12.13 22.59 -9.92
C ALA A 134 12.46 22.93 -11.40
N GLN A 135 12.57 21.95 -12.31
CA GLN A 135 13.05 22.18 -13.68
C GLN A 135 12.37 21.38 -14.81
N ILE A 136 11.21 20.74 -14.61
CA ILE A 136 10.58 19.95 -15.69
C ILE A 136 9.27 20.60 -16.19
N PRO A 137 9.23 21.12 -17.44
CA PRO A 137 8.00 21.59 -18.06
C PRO A 137 7.18 20.37 -18.50
N GLY A 138 6.12 20.05 -17.75
CA GLY A 138 5.28 18.90 -18.06
C GLY A 138 4.22 18.53 -17.03
N SER A 139 4.20 19.14 -15.84
CA SER A 139 3.13 18.93 -14.87
C SER A 139 1.76 19.32 -15.45
N PRO A 140 0.84 18.38 -15.70
CA PRO A 140 -0.42 18.71 -16.32
C PRO A 140 -1.43 18.99 -15.22
N VAL A 141 -1.66 20.28 -15.02
CA VAL A 141 -2.80 20.99 -14.39
C VAL A 141 -2.27 21.99 -13.34
N PRO A 142 -2.24 23.29 -13.67
CA PRO A 142 -2.02 24.34 -12.67
C PRO A 142 -3.10 24.25 -11.58
N GLY A 143 -2.70 24.01 -10.33
CA GLY A 143 -3.59 24.05 -9.16
C GLY A 143 -3.78 22.74 -8.38
N LEU A 144 -3.20 21.61 -8.81
CA LEU A 144 -3.07 20.40 -7.99
C LEU A 144 -1.59 20.18 -7.70
N GLY A 145 -1.17 20.43 -6.47
CA GLY A 145 0.20 20.18 -6.01
C GLY A 145 0.62 18.73 -6.21
N SER A 146 1.94 18.50 -6.13
CA SER A 146 2.50 17.16 -6.03
C SER A 146 1.80 16.40 -4.90
N GLN A 147 1.18 15.26 -5.22
CA GLN A 147 0.55 14.43 -4.18
C GLN A 147 1.44 13.22 -3.93
N ALA A 148 1.46 12.72 -2.70
CA ALA A 148 2.00 11.41 -2.43
C ALA A 148 0.79 10.47 -2.31
N TRP A 149 0.68 9.48 -3.20
CA TRP A 149 -0.47 8.57 -3.22
C TRP A 149 -0.20 7.30 -2.42
N SER A 150 1.07 6.93 -2.27
CA SER A 150 1.44 5.69 -1.61
C SER A 150 2.77 5.78 -0.92
N VAL A 151 2.83 5.21 0.28
CA VAL A 151 4.05 4.88 1.02
C VAL A 151 3.97 3.39 1.35
N VAL A 152 5.07 2.66 1.18
CA VAL A 152 5.16 1.23 1.48
C VAL A 152 6.56 0.88 2.00
N TRP A 153 6.61 0.29 3.20
CA TRP A 153 7.85 -0.26 3.78
C TRP A 153 8.31 -1.51 3.04
N ALA A 154 9.62 -1.70 2.93
CA ALA A 154 10.20 -2.95 2.45
C ALA A 154 9.88 -4.08 3.47
N PRO A 155 9.35 -5.24 3.05
CA PRO A 155 8.76 -6.23 3.97
C PRO A 155 9.71 -6.76 5.06
N GLU A 156 11.00 -6.85 4.77
CA GLU A 156 12.02 -7.44 5.66
C GLU A 156 12.98 -6.38 6.23
N ASN A 157 12.77 -5.09 5.95
CA ASN A 157 13.74 -4.06 6.28
C ASN A 157 13.09 -2.70 6.58
N ASP A 158 13.10 -2.37 7.85
CA ASP A 158 12.59 -1.11 8.41
C ASP A 158 13.45 0.10 8.04
N SER A 159 14.64 -0.08 7.49
CA SER A 159 15.45 1.02 6.97
C SER A 159 15.06 1.42 5.55
N HIS A 160 14.13 0.71 4.90
CA HIS A 160 13.84 0.91 3.49
C HIS A 160 12.35 1.09 3.24
N LEU A 161 12.00 2.12 2.48
CA LEU A 161 10.63 2.36 2.04
C LEU A 161 10.59 2.95 0.64
N VAL A 162 9.44 2.80 -0.01
CA VAL A 162 9.15 3.42 -1.29
C VAL A 162 7.97 4.36 -1.18
N THR A 163 8.10 5.54 -1.79
CA THR A 163 6.98 6.48 -1.97
C THR A 163 6.66 6.66 -3.45
N LEU A 164 5.37 6.70 -3.76
CA LEU A 164 4.86 7.03 -5.09
C LEU A 164 4.27 8.43 -5.05
N VAL A 165 4.86 9.32 -5.85
CA VAL A 165 4.55 10.76 -5.88
C VAL A 165 4.41 11.16 -7.34
N ASP A 166 3.20 11.56 -7.75
CA ASP A 166 2.87 11.85 -9.15
C ASP A 166 3.30 10.72 -10.10
N ASN A 167 4.23 10.95 -11.01
CA ASN A 167 4.82 9.93 -11.89
C ASN A 167 6.19 9.41 -11.40
N HIS A 168 6.59 9.73 -10.18
CA HIS A 168 7.87 9.35 -9.61
C HIS A 168 7.76 8.23 -8.57
N ILE A 169 8.75 7.35 -8.60
CA ILE A 169 9.01 6.35 -7.57
C ILE A 169 10.29 6.77 -6.86
N PHE A 170 10.22 6.96 -5.55
CA PHE A 170 11.40 7.25 -4.73
C PHE A 170 11.65 6.08 -3.79
N TYR A 171 12.90 5.61 -3.77
CA TYR A 171 13.39 4.60 -2.85
C TYR A 171 14.26 5.25 -1.79
N TRP A 172 13.89 5.04 -0.53
CA TRP A 172 14.43 5.75 0.61
C TRP A 172 15.20 4.79 1.52
N ASP A 173 16.32 5.29 2.00
CA ASP A 173 17.01 4.77 3.18
C ASP A 173 16.63 5.65 4.37
N VAL A 174 15.89 5.09 5.30
CA VAL A 174 15.52 5.68 6.57
C VAL A 174 16.46 5.07 7.59
N GLU A 175 17.39 5.86 8.14
CA GLU A 175 18.35 5.33 9.11
C GLU A 175 17.58 4.73 10.30
N ALA A 176 18.04 3.60 10.87
CA ALA A 176 17.33 2.73 11.82
C ALA A 176 16.79 3.37 13.13
N ALA A 177 16.95 4.69 13.32
CA ALA A 177 16.31 5.47 14.39
C ALA A 177 15.37 6.56 13.83
N GLY A 178 15.02 6.49 12.54
CA GLY A 178 14.21 7.43 11.78
C GLY A 178 14.74 8.87 11.71
N ARG A 179 15.92 9.20 12.25
CA ARG A 179 16.39 10.60 12.39
C ARG A 179 16.78 11.29 11.09
N SER A 180 17.03 10.51 10.03
CA SER A 180 17.26 11.05 8.70
C SER A 180 16.78 10.07 7.64
N ALA A 181 16.32 10.62 6.52
CA ALA A 181 15.94 9.84 5.35
C ALA A 181 16.65 10.39 4.12
N LYS A 182 17.14 9.49 3.27
CA LYS A 182 17.87 9.82 2.04
C LYS A 182 17.29 9.05 0.87
N ILE A 183 17.14 9.72 -0.26
CA ILE A 183 16.78 9.06 -1.51
C ILE A 183 18.00 8.28 -1.99
N ILE A 184 17.89 6.95 -2.03
CA ILE A 184 18.93 6.05 -2.54
C ILE A 184 18.65 5.57 -3.97
N GLY A 185 17.45 5.86 -4.49
CA GLY A 185 17.18 5.82 -5.91
C GLY A 185 15.86 6.49 -6.27
N ASN A 186 15.71 6.86 -7.54
CA ASN A 186 14.46 7.36 -8.08
C ASN A 186 14.22 6.85 -9.50
N VAL A 187 12.95 6.80 -9.89
CA VAL A 187 12.51 6.54 -11.27
C VAL A 187 11.39 7.50 -11.61
N THR A 188 11.50 8.15 -12.77
CA THR A 188 10.38 8.86 -13.40
C THR A 188 9.71 7.94 -14.40
N VAL A 189 8.43 7.70 -14.23
CA VAL A 189 7.65 6.83 -15.10
C VAL A 189 7.16 7.62 -16.30
N GLU A 190 7.65 7.23 -17.48
CA GLU A 190 7.22 7.82 -18.74
C GLU A 190 5.93 7.16 -19.26
N GLY A 191 5.07 7.99 -19.85
CA GLY A 191 3.80 7.56 -20.43
C GLY A 191 3.21 8.64 -21.33
N ARG A 192 2.17 8.28 -22.09
CA ARG A 192 1.44 9.23 -22.94
C ARG A 192 0.44 10.02 -22.10
N GLY A 193 0.55 11.35 -22.10
CA GLY A 193 -0.37 12.24 -21.37
C GLY A 193 -0.01 12.36 -19.88
N THR A 194 -0.99 12.73 -19.06
CA THR A 194 -0.82 12.84 -17.60
C THR A 194 -0.57 11.46 -17.00
N VAL A 195 0.62 11.25 -16.47
CA VAL A 195 1.00 10.04 -15.75
C VAL A 195 0.87 10.30 -14.25
N SER A 196 0.14 9.42 -13.57
CA SER A 196 0.09 9.39 -12.11
C SER A 196 0.10 7.95 -11.63
N LEU A 197 0.95 7.67 -10.65
CA LEU A 197 1.01 6.41 -9.96
C LEU A 197 -0.02 6.39 -8.83
N GLY A 198 -0.69 5.26 -8.65
CA GLY A 198 -1.68 5.07 -7.59
C GLY A 198 -1.10 4.30 -6.42
N SER A 199 -1.48 3.02 -6.30
CA SER A 199 -1.05 2.14 -5.22
C SER A 199 0.24 1.42 -5.57
N GLY A 200 1.18 1.37 -4.64
CA GLY A 200 2.40 0.55 -4.72
C GLY A 200 2.32 -0.67 -3.83
N ARG A 201 2.91 -1.81 -4.25
CA ARG A 201 3.10 -3.00 -3.42
C ARG A 201 4.43 -3.66 -3.72
N TRP A 202 5.18 -3.96 -2.66
CA TRP A 202 6.35 -4.81 -2.75
C TRP A 202 5.96 -6.21 -3.18
N TYR A 203 6.83 -6.82 -3.95
CA TYR A 203 6.76 -8.25 -4.23
C TYR A 203 7.04 -9.02 -2.93
N PRO A 204 6.18 -9.99 -2.53
CA PRO A 204 6.26 -10.60 -1.20
C PRO A 204 7.38 -11.64 -1.04
N HIS A 205 7.99 -12.12 -2.13
CA HIS A 205 9.04 -13.14 -2.10
C HIS A 205 10.38 -12.60 -2.65
N GLN A 206 11.38 -13.48 -2.79
CA GLN A 206 12.70 -13.16 -3.38
C GLN A 206 13.33 -11.88 -2.80
N HIS A 207 13.38 -11.78 -1.47
CA HIS A 207 13.96 -10.65 -0.71
C HIS A 207 13.32 -9.28 -1.01
N GLY A 208 12.09 -9.23 -1.52
CA GLY A 208 11.37 -7.98 -1.71
C GLY A 208 12.13 -6.97 -2.57
N SER A 209 12.70 -7.42 -3.69
CA SER A 209 13.54 -6.56 -4.55
C SER A 209 12.75 -5.69 -5.53
N GLN A 210 11.47 -5.98 -5.73
CA GLN A 210 10.62 -5.33 -6.73
C GLN A 210 9.41 -4.65 -6.10
N VAL A 211 8.98 -3.53 -6.69
CA VAL A 211 7.73 -2.84 -6.36
C VAL A 211 6.87 -2.75 -7.60
N ALA A 212 5.63 -3.23 -7.51
CA ALA A 212 4.59 -2.93 -8.49
C ALA A 212 3.84 -1.67 -8.12
N ALA A 213 3.51 -0.84 -9.09
CA ALA A 213 2.64 0.31 -8.94
C ALA A 213 1.56 0.34 -10.02
N THR A 214 0.39 0.84 -9.65
CA THR A 214 -0.71 1.09 -10.59
C THR A 214 -0.41 2.35 -11.41
N HIS A 215 -0.59 2.28 -12.72
CA HIS A 215 -0.26 3.34 -13.68
C HIS A 215 -1.35 3.41 -14.77
N GLY A 216 -2.28 4.38 -14.63
CA GLY A 216 -3.44 4.47 -15.50
C GLY A 216 -4.31 3.22 -15.43
N SER A 217 -4.53 2.57 -16.57
CA SER A 217 -5.28 1.31 -16.72
C SER A 217 -4.40 0.04 -16.64
N SER A 218 -3.13 0.19 -16.26
CA SER A 218 -2.14 -0.89 -16.25
C SER A 218 -1.43 -0.98 -14.89
N VAL A 219 -0.70 -2.07 -14.68
CA VAL A 219 0.20 -2.24 -13.55
C VAL A 219 1.60 -2.47 -14.07
N ARG A 220 2.60 -1.81 -13.48
CA ARG A 220 4.01 -1.95 -13.83
C ARG A 220 4.82 -2.26 -12.58
N ALA A 221 5.94 -2.96 -12.75
CA ALA A 221 6.87 -3.19 -11.66
C ALA A 221 8.28 -2.76 -12.02
N TRP A 222 9.03 -2.42 -10.99
CA TRP A 222 10.42 -2.00 -11.06
C TRP A 222 11.24 -2.74 -10.02
N ASP A 223 12.48 -3.06 -10.37
CA ASP A 223 13.48 -3.56 -9.44
C ASP A 223 14.12 -2.37 -8.71
N MET A 224 14.05 -2.34 -7.39
CA MET A 224 14.50 -1.21 -6.57
C MET A 224 16.02 -1.12 -6.44
N ARG A 225 16.76 -2.18 -6.79
CA ARG A 225 18.23 -2.19 -6.76
C ARG A 225 18.83 -1.55 -8.01
N THR A 226 18.19 -1.78 -9.15
CA THR A 226 18.63 -1.33 -10.48
C THR A 226 17.83 -0.15 -11.00
N MET A 227 16.66 0.12 -10.41
CA MET A 227 15.71 1.15 -10.83
C MET A 227 15.22 0.99 -12.26
N LYS A 228 15.11 -0.27 -12.71
CA LYS A 228 14.65 -0.63 -14.05
C LYS A 228 13.28 -1.31 -14.01
N PRO A 229 12.43 -1.08 -15.02
CA PRO A 229 11.17 -1.81 -15.14
C PRO A 229 11.45 -3.31 -15.33
N THR A 230 10.67 -4.16 -14.65
CA THR A 230 10.80 -5.62 -14.71
C THR A 230 9.68 -6.26 -15.50
N TRP A 231 8.42 -5.89 -15.23
CA TRP A 231 7.26 -6.42 -15.91
C TRP A 231 6.10 -5.43 -15.95
N CYS A 232 5.11 -5.70 -16.80
CA CYS A 232 3.92 -4.87 -16.97
C CYS A 232 2.71 -5.73 -17.33
N VAL A 233 1.60 -5.54 -16.62
CA VAL A 233 0.29 -6.02 -17.04
C VAL A 233 -0.39 -4.89 -17.80
N GLU A 234 -0.26 -4.90 -19.12
CA GLU A 234 -0.90 -3.93 -20.00
C GLU A 234 -2.39 -4.22 -20.16
N GLY A 235 -3.21 -3.17 -20.15
CA GLY A 235 -4.66 -3.32 -20.33
C GLY A 235 -5.28 -4.15 -19.22
N ALA A 236 -4.70 -4.11 -18.01
CA ALA A 236 -5.24 -4.77 -16.84
C ALA A 236 -6.71 -4.39 -16.64
N HIS A 237 -7.09 -3.16 -17.00
CA HIS A 237 -8.47 -2.70 -17.05
C HIS A 237 -8.77 -1.96 -18.36
N THR A 238 -10.04 -1.62 -18.56
CA THR A 238 -10.50 -0.89 -19.76
C THR A 238 -9.73 0.43 -19.97
N GLN A 239 -9.63 0.94 -21.21
CA GLN A 239 -8.83 2.14 -21.46
C GLN A 239 -9.38 3.36 -20.71
N LEU A 240 -8.47 4.24 -20.26
CA LEU A 240 -8.78 5.52 -19.57
C LEU A 240 -9.43 5.38 -18.18
N VAL A 241 -9.38 4.19 -17.59
CA VAL A 241 -9.83 3.96 -16.22
C VAL A 241 -8.62 3.91 -15.28
N ARG A 242 -8.85 4.18 -14.00
CA ARG A 242 -7.79 4.19 -12.99
C ARG A 242 -7.82 2.90 -12.19
N VAL A 243 -6.69 2.19 -12.20
CA VAL A 243 -6.46 1.05 -11.30
C VAL A 243 -6.13 1.58 -9.91
N TRP A 244 -6.94 1.20 -8.93
CA TRP A 244 -6.85 1.67 -7.55
C TRP A 244 -5.88 0.84 -6.71
N SER A 245 -5.85 -0.47 -6.94
CA SER A 245 -5.12 -1.40 -6.10
C SER A 245 -4.53 -2.56 -6.92
N VAL A 246 -3.35 -3.02 -6.51
CA VAL A 246 -2.71 -4.27 -6.93
C VAL A 246 -2.42 -5.10 -5.69
N ARG A 247 -2.62 -6.43 -5.73
CA ARG A 247 -2.27 -7.36 -4.65
C ARG A 247 -1.75 -8.69 -5.18
N TYR A 248 -0.59 -9.10 -4.68
CA TYR A 248 -0.08 -10.45 -4.86
C TYR A 248 -0.72 -11.39 -3.83
N ASN A 249 -0.95 -12.62 -4.24
CA ASN A 249 -1.26 -13.68 -3.31
C ASN A 249 -0.01 -14.02 -2.46
N ALA A 250 -0.20 -14.25 -1.16
CA ALA A 250 0.89 -14.51 -0.24
C ALA A 250 1.63 -15.82 -0.53
N SER A 251 0.93 -16.86 -0.98
CA SER A 251 1.53 -18.18 -1.24
C SER A 251 1.79 -18.46 -2.72
N TYR A 252 1.00 -17.87 -3.61
CA TYR A 252 1.11 -18.06 -5.06
C TYR A 252 1.30 -16.72 -5.75
N ASP A 253 2.48 -16.14 -5.63
CA ASP A 253 2.82 -14.79 -6.10
C ASP A 253 2.56 -14.49 -7.57
N GLN A 254 2.47 -15.49 -8.43
CA GLN A 254 1.96 -15.34 -9.79
C GLN A 254 0.48 -14.93 -9.88
N LEU A 255 -0.31 -15.19 -8.83
CA LEU A 255 -1.70 -14.75 -8.75
C LEU A 255 -1.76 -13.29 -8.28
N VAL A 256 -2.16 -12.41 -9.19
CA VAL A 256 -2.24 -10.97 -8.94
C VAL A 256 -3.69 -10.50 -9.10
N LEU A 257 -4.18 -9.75 -8.12
CA LEU A 257 -5.47 -9.05 -8.18
C LEU A 257 -5.26 -7.58 -8.51
N THR A 258 -6.09 -7.06 -9.40
CA THR A 258 -6.23 -5.62 -9.66
C THR A 258 -7.68 -5.21 -9.55
N CYS A 259 -7.93 -3.98 -9.08
CA CYS A 259 -9.28 -3.39 -9.08
C CYS A 259 -9.24 -1.93 -9.50
N SER A 260 -10.39 -1.41 -9.96
CA SER A 260 -10.41 -0.20 -10.78
C SER A 260 -11.75 0.54 -10.72
N SER A 261 -11.75 1.77 -11.25
CA SER A 261 -12.94 2.59 -11.46
C SER A 261 -13.94 2.03 -12.47
N ASP A 262 -13.59 0.98 -13.20
CA ASP A 262 -14.50 0.26 -14.11
C ASP A 262 -15.33 -0.82 -13.42
N GLN A 263 -15.44 -0.76 -12.09
CA GLN A 263 -16.28 -1.64 -11.26
C GLN A 263 -15.80 -3.11 -11.24
N ARG A 264 -14.65 -3.38 -11.83
CA ARG A 264 -14.15 -4.74 -12.03
C ARG A 264 -12.98 -5.06 -11.12
N ILE A 265 -12.89 -6.36 -10.82
CA ILE A 265 -11.71 -6.98 -10.24
C ILE A 265 -11.17 -7.97 -11.26
N ILE A 266 -9.86 -7.97 -11.46
CA ILE A 266 -9.21 -8.84 -12.42
C ILE A 266 -8.19 -9.68 -11.68
N LEU A 267 -8.36 -11.00 -11.81
CA LEU A 267 -7.42 -12.01 -11.35
C LEU A 267 -6.56 -12.42 -12.54
N SER A 268 -5.25 -12.24 -12.42
CA SER A 268 -4.27 -12.56 -13.45
C SER A 268 -3.29 -13.62 -12.95
N ASN A 269 -2.80 -14.43 -13.88
CA ASN A 269 -1.71 -15.38 -13.71
C ASN A 269 -0.44 -14.82 -14.36
N LEU A 270 0.64 -14.68 -13.59
CA LEU A 270 1.94 -14.17 -14.06
C LEU A 270 3.06 -15.15 -13.68
N PRO A 271 3.18 -16.32 -14.34
CA PRO A 271 4.23 -17.31 -14.04
C PRO A 271 5.65 -16.77 -14.24
N SER A 272 5.81 -15.81 -15.14
CA SER A 272 7.07 -15.15 -15.48
C SER A 272 7.71 -14.41 -14.29
N ILE A 273 6.91 -14.01 -13.30
CA ILE A 273 7.38 -13.30 -12.11
C ILE A 273 7.37 -14.16 -10.86
N ALA A 274 6.89 -15.40 -10.96
CA ALA A 274 6.66 -16.27 -9.81
C ALA A 274 7.98 -16.68 -9.13
N SER A 275 7.99 -16.76 -7.80
CA SER A 275 9.11 -17.40 -7.10
C SER A 275 9.10 -18.91 -7.29
N GLN A 276 7.91 -19.50 -7.32
CA GLN A 276 7.65 -20.91 -7.59
C GLN A 276 6.37 -21.04 -8.42
N PRO A 277 6.48 -21.26 -9.74
CA PRO A 277 5.35 -21.52 -10.61
C PRO A 277 4.52 -22.75 -10.20
N PHE A 278 3.31 -22.90 -10.74
CA PHE A 278 2.52 -24.10 -10.51
C PHE A 278 3.26 -25.37 -11.00
N GLY A 279 3.17 -26.45 -10.22
CA GLY A 279 3.73 -27.75 -10.59
C GLY A 279 5.20 -27.97 -10.23
N THR A 280 5.95 -26.96 -9.80
CA THR A 280 7.35 -27.10 -9.35
C THR A 280 7.48 -27.39 -7.85
N MET A 281 6.52 -28.08 -7.22
CA MET A 281 6.65 -28.56 -5.82
C MET A 281 7.66 -29.73 -5.67
N VAL A 282 8.60 -29.85 -6.61
CA VAL A 282 9.72 -30.80 -6.56
C VAL A 282 10.95 -30.05 -6.04
N ASP A 283 11.77 -30.72 -5.24
CA ASP A 283 12.98 -30.14 -4.63
C ASP A 283 13.81 -29.36 -5.66
N GLN A 284 14.32 -28.18 -5.25
CA GLN A 284 15.03 -27.23 -6.12
C GLN A 284 16.24 -27.83 -6.87
N GLU A 285 16.78 -28.95 -6.38
CA GLU A 285 17.89 -29.69 -6.97
C GLU A 285 17.47 -30.56 -8.19
N ASP A 286 16.18 -30.83 -8.37
CA ASP A 286 15.63 -31.71 -9.41
C ASP A 286 14.90 -30.98 -10.55
N ILE A 287 14.94 -29.64 -10.60
CA ILE A 287 14.27 -28.87 -11.67
C ILE A 287 14.93 -29.16 -13.02
N THR A 288 14.25 -29.95 -13.86
CA THR A 288 14.76 -30.32 -15.18
C THR A 288 14.53 -29.21 -16.22
N LYS A 289 15.18 -29.31 -17.39
CA LYS A 289 14.89 -28.39 -18.51
C LYS A 289 13.43 -28.50 -18.98
N GLU A 290 12.82 -29.69 -18.87
CA GLU A 290 11.42 -29.91 -19.24
C GLU A 290 10.44 -29.21 -18.28
N ASP A 291 10.78 -29.09 -16.99
CA ASP A 291 9.97 -28.35 -16.03
C ASP A 291 9.99 -26.85 -16.30
N LYS A 292 11.14 -26.30 -16.73
CA LYS A 292 11.23 -24.90 -17.16
C LYS A 292 10.43 -24.63 -18.44
N GLU A 293 10.46 -25.54 -19.41
CA GLU A 293 9.64 -25.44 -20.63
C GLU A 293 8.13 -25.57 -20.35
N LYS A 294 7.73 -26.38 -19.35
CA LYS A 294 6.33 -26.42 -18.87
C LYS A 294 5.88 -25.11 -18.23
N VAL A 295 6.74 -24.46 -17.44
CA VAL A 295 6.46 -23.14 -16.85
C VAL A 295 6.31 -22.09 -17.95
N GLU A 296 7.20 -22.07 -18.94
CA GLU A 296 7.09 -21.20 -20.12
C GLU A 296 5.83 -21.48 -20.97
N GLY A 297 5.27 -22.69 -20.89
CA GLY A 297 4.00 -23.07 -21.52
C GLY A 297 2.74 -22.74 -20.72
N THR A 298 2.87 -22.18 -19.50
CA THR A 298 1.72 -21.82 -18.68
C THR A 298 1.12 -20.51 -19.18
N GLU A 299 -0.19 -20.49 -19.47
CA GLU A 299 -0.86 -19.30 -19.98
C GLU A 299 -0.73 -18.13 -18.98
N GLU A 300 0.00 -17.09 -19.41
CA GLU A 300 0.09 -15.80 -18.74
C GLU A 300 -1.09 -14.91 -19.17
N GLY A 301 -1.66 -14.18 -18.21
CA GLY A 301 -2.74 -13.22 -18.47
C GLY A 301 -3.93 -13.37 -17.54
N VAL A 302 -5.08 -12.86 -17.98
CA VAL A 302 -6.29 -12.79 -17.16
C VAL A 302 -6.89 -14.19 -16.99
N ILE A 303 -7.00 -14.63 -15.73
CA ILE A 303 -7.74 -15.83 -15.35
C ILE A 303 -9.24 -15.54 -15.35
N GLN A 304 -9.63 -14.47 -14.65
CA GLN A 304 -11.04 -14.14 -14.45
C GLN A 304 -11.22 -12.64 -14.20
N THR A 305 -12.32 -12.11 -14.73
CA THR A 305 -12.88 -10.81 -14.37
C THR A 305 -14.11 -11.02 -13.51
N TYR A 306 -14.20 -10.29 -12.39
CA TYR A 306 -15.36 -10.24 -11.51
C TYR A 306 -15.99 -8.86 -11.65
N ASP A 307 -17.30 -8.82 -11.89
CA ASP A 307 -18.11 -7.64 -12.15
C ASP A 307 -19.34 -7.56 -11.21
N ASP A 308 -19.17 -8.06 -9.98
CA ASP A 308 -20.22 -8.09 -8.94
C ASP A 308 -20.55 -6.72 -8.34
N HIS A 309 -19.73 -5.70 -8.62
CA HIS A 309 -19.87 -4.34 -8.06
C HIS A 309 -20.60 -3.42 -9.04
N GLU A 310 -21.35 -2.49 -8.48
CA GLU A 310 -22.13 -1.49 -9.24
C GLU A 310 -21.42 -0.12 -9.30
N ASP A 311 -20.34 0.04 -8.53
CA ASP A 311 -19.54 1.26 -8.44
C ASP A 311 -18.02 0.93 -8.40
N SER A 312 -17.19 1.95 -8.51
CA SER A 312 -15.73 1.89 -8.51
C SER A 312 -15.20 1.06 -7.33
N VAL A 313 -14.34 0.08 -7.62
CA VAL A 313 -13.75 -0.82 -6.63
C VAL A 313 -12.41 -0.26 -6.16
N TYR A 314 -12.34 0.23 -4.93
CA TYR A 314 -11.16 0.93 -4.42
C TYR A 314 -10.13 0.01 -3.78
N ALA A 315 -10.56 -1.12 -3.21
CA ALA A 315 -9.68 -2.04 -2.52
C ALA A 315 -10.00 -3.49 -2.84
N VAL A 316 -8.95 -4.29 -2.91
CA VAL A 316 -8.96 -5.75 -2.95
C VAL A 316 -7.89 -6.25 -2.00
N GLU A 317 -8.15 -7.36 -1.31
CA GLU A 317 -7.22 -7.97 -0.37
C GLU A 317 -7.40 -9.48 -0.33
N TRP A 318 -6.29 -10.22 -0.30
CA TRP A 318 -6.30 -11.67 -0.15
C TRP A 318 -6.57 -12.06 1.30
N SER A 319 -7.23 -13.21 1.51
CA SER A 319 -7.38 -13.78 2.84
C SER A 319 -6.04 -14.31 3.34
N ALA A 320 -5.70 -13.99 4.60
CA ALA A 320 -4.55 -14.57 5.29
C ALA A 320 -4.77 -16.04 5.68
N ALA A 321 -6.03 -16.48 5.81
CA ALA A 321 -6.38 -17.82 6.29
C ALA A 321 -6.67 -18.83 5.16
N ASP A 322 -6.98 -18.35 3.95
CA ASP A 322 -7.25 -19.20 2.79
C ASP A 322 -6.74 -18.54 1.52
N PHE A 323 -5.69 -19.11 0.92
CA PHE A 323 -5.01 -18.56 -0.27
C PHE A 323 -5.90 -18.49 -1.52
N TRP A 324 -7.12 -19.02 -1.45
CA TRP A 324 -8.08 -19.05 -2.55
C TRP A 324 -9.25 -18.10 -2.39
N THR A 325 -9.26 -17.31 -1.32
CA THR A 325 -10.33 -16.37 -1.02
C THR A 325 -9.77 -14.95 -0.98
N PHE A 326 -10.54 -13.99 -1.50
CA PHE A 326 -10.21 -12.57 -1.43
C PHE A 326 -11.47 -11.74 -1.22
N ALA A 327 -11.30 -10.53 -0.71
CA ALA A 327 -12.37 -9.57 -0.51
C ALA A 327 -12.14 -8.32 -1.37
N SER A 328 -13.22 -7.60 -1.63
CA SER A 328 -13.22 -6.37 -2.42
C SER A 328 -14.23 -5.36 -1.88
N LEU A 329 -13.88 -4.08 -1.95
CA LEU A 329 -14.68 -2.97 -1.40
C LEU A 329 -14.87 -1.86 -2.46
N SER A 330 -16.12 -1.49 -2.71
CA SER A 330 -16.52 -0.42 -3.63
C SER A 330 -16.82 0.91 -2.92
N TYR A 331 -16.98 1.96 -3.72
CA TYR A 331 -17.28 3.32 -3.27
C TYR A 331 -18.54 3.43 -2.41
N ASP A 332 -19.60 2.74 -2.80
CA ASP A 332 -20.90 2.70 -2.12
C ASP A 332 -20.90 1.83 -0.85
N GLY A 333 -19.74 1.27 -0.48
CA GLY A 333 -19.55 0.50 0.75
C GLY A 333 -19.90 -0.98 0.62
N ARG A 334 -20.06 -1.51 -0.60
CA ARG A 334 -20.33 -2.94 -0.80
C ARG A 334 -19.05 -3.75 -0.61
N LEU A 335 -19.10 -4.68 0.34
CA LEU A 335 -18.07 -5.70 0.56
C LEU A 335 -18.48 -7.00 -0.13
N VAL A 336 -17.63 -7.52 -1.01
CA VAL A 336 -17.85 -8.80 -1.69
C VAL A 336 -16.68 -9.74 -1.42
N ILE A 337 -16.98 -10.96 -0.99
CA ILE A 337 -16.01 -12.05 -0.78
C ILE A 337 -16.10 -13.01 -1.96
N ASN A 338 -14.99 -13.18 -2.67
CA ASN A 338 -14.87 -14.00 -3.85
C ASN A 338 -13.85 -15.12 -3.65
N LYS A 339 -13.96 -16.16 -4.48
CA LYS A 339 -13.05 -17.31 -4.49
C LYS A 339 -12.42 -17.50 -5.86
N VAL A 340 -11.14 -17.85 -5.87
CA VAL A 340 -10.43 -18.27 -7.07
C VAL A 340 -11.09 -19.51 -7.67
N PRO A 341 -11.22 -19.59 -9.01
CA PRO A 341 -11.84 -20.73 -9.67
C PRO A 341 -11.20 -22.06 -9.30
N ARG A 342 -12.04 -23.07 -9.09
CA ARG A 342 -11.58 -24.42 -8.79
C ARG A 342 -10.64 -24.97 -9.87
N SER A 343 -10.86 -24.62 -11.13
CA SER A 343 -10.00 -25.02 -12.26
C SER A 343 -8.55 -24.58 -12.08
N VAL A 344 -8.32 -23.37 -11.56
CA VAL A 344 -6.98 -22.85 -11.27
C VAL A 344 -6.39 -23.56 -10.06
N LYS A 345 -7.21 -23.77 -9.01
CA LYS A 345 -6.79 -24.50 -7.81
C LYS A 345 -6.32 -25.92 -8.12
N TYR A 346 -6.99 -26.64 -9.00
CA TYR A 346 -6.61 -28.01 -9.35
C TYR A 346 -5.33 -28.10 -10.20
N LYS A 347 -5.03 -27.07 -11.02
CA LYS A 347 -3.79 -27.01 -11.81
C LYS A 347 -2.51 -27.04 -10.97
N GLN A 348 -2.59 -26.78 -9.67
CA GLN A 348 -1.43 -26.87 -8.77
C GLN A 348 -1.07 -28.29 -8.36
N PHE A 349 -2.02 -29.22 -8.43
CA PHE A 349 -1.87 -30.61 -7.99
C PHE A 349 -1.68 -31.57 -9.17
N MET A 350 -1.62 -31.05 -10.39
CA MET A 350 -1.36 -31.77 -11.63
C MET A 350 0.03 -31.39 -12.12
#